data_AF-A0A2K0TEK3-F1
#
_entry.id   AF-A0A2K0TEK3-F1
#
_cell.length_a   1.000
_cell.length_b   1.000
_cell.length_c   1.000
_cell.angle_alpha   90.00
_cell.angle_beta   90.00
_cell.angle_gamma   90.00
#
_symmetry.space_group_name_H-M   'P 1'
#
loop_
_entity.id
_entity.type
_entity.pdbx_description
1 polymer ?
#
loop_
_entity_poly.entity_id
_entity_poly.type
_entity_poly.pdbx_seq_one_letter_code
_entity_poly.pdbx_strand_id
1 'polypeptide(L)'
;MEDQPEQSRRPDTTRDQRRDAQLMRRLGYTHAAISAELNLSLSQVQYALSHTDTPIIRPGRPSKLTEAQVQELKAFMEASKENELMPFGKIPQALGWDVGEYCIRHTLRKLGYRRPAGGRRKTTGAVKKTKEGEASKETPKETPSETPSEEPTEEPTGTAEITPKDTSTNGSASVEI
;
A
#
# COMPACT_ATOMS: atom_id res chain seq x y z
N MET A 1 -21.65 -6.60 -48.75
CA MET A 1 -21.04 -6.29 -47.45
C MET A 1 -21.53 -7.37 -46.51
N GLU A 2 -20.75 -8.43 -46.36
CA GLU A 2 -21.04 -9.51 -45.42
C GLU A 2 -20.50 -9.07 -44.06
N ASP A 3 -21.39 -8.91 -43.10
CA ASP A 3 -21.03 -8.67 -41.70
C ASP A 3 -20.32 -9.90 -41.16
N GLN A 4 -19.00 -9.83 -41.08
CA GLN A 4 -18.19 -10.84 -40.40
C GLN A 4 -18.54 -10.79 -38.90
N PRO A 5 -18.86 -11.92 -38.25
CA PRO A 5 -19.13 -11.92 -36.82
C PRO A 5 -17.87 -11.49 -36.09
N GLU A 6 -17.95 -10.39 -35.34
CA GLU A 6 -16.93 -9.99 -34.37
C GLU A 6 -16.59 -11.22 -33.54
N GLN A 7 -15.30 -11.58 -33.51
CA GLN A 7 -14.80 -12.67 -32.70
C GLN A 7 -15.01 -12.32 -31.22
N SER A 8 -16.20 -12.64 -30.71
CA SER A 8 -16.53 -12.44 -29.32
C SER A 8 -15.59 -13.29 -28.48
N ARG A 9 -14.92 -12.64 -27.53
CA ARG A 9 -14.08 -13.36 -26.56
C ARG A 9 -14.96 -14.42 -25.91
N ARG A 10 -14.55 -15.69 -26.00
CA ARG A 10 -15.31 -16.79 -25.41
C ARG A 10 -15.52 -16.48 -23.92
N PRO A 11 -16.72 -16.71 -23.38
CA PRO A 11 -17.00 -16.43 -21.98
C PRO A 11 -16.10 -17.29 -21.08
N ASP A 12 -15.62 -16.70 -19.99
CA ASP A 12 -14.86 -17.41 -18.96
C ASP A 12 -15.75 -18.44 -18.25
N THR A 13 -15.13 -19.53 -17.77
CA THR A 13 -15.84 -20.55 -16.97
C THR A 13 -16.36 -19.95 -15.67
N THR A 14 -17.61 -20.23 -15.33
CA THR A 14 -18.20 -19.81 -14.06
C THR A 14 -17.64 -20.58 -12.88
N ARG A 15 -17.87 -20.11 -11.66
CA ARG A 15 -17.47 -20.82 -10.43
C ARG A 15 -18.11 -22.20 -10.34
N ASP A 16 -19.39 -22.31 -10.68
CA ASP A 16 -20.14 -23.57 -10.58
C ASP A 16 -19.66 -24.58 -11.62
N GLN A 17 -19.45 -24.14 -12.86
CA GLN A 17 -18.85 -24.97 -13.90
C GLN A 17 -17.48 -25.51 -13.50
N ARG A 18 -16.63 -24.72 -12.83
CA ARG A 18 -15.34 -25.21 -12.31
C ARG A 18 -15.54 -26.27 -11.24
N ARG A 19 -16.42 -26.03 -10.28
CA ARG A 19 -16.74 -26.97 -9.19
C ARG A 19 -17.26 -28.30 -9.72
N ASP A 20 -18.17 -28.26 -10.68
CA ASP A 20 -18.77 -29.45 -11.29
C ASP A 20 -17.73 -30.21 -12.13
N ALA A 21 -16.89 -29.51 -12.89
CA ALA A 21 -15.79 -30.13 -13.63
C ALA A 21 -14.81 -30.84 -12.69
N GLN A 22 -14.45 -30.23 -11.55
CA GLN A 22 -13.61 -30.86 -10.54
C GLN A 22 -14.28 -32.06 -9.88
N LEU A 23 -15.57 -31.98 -9.57
CA LEU A 23 -16.35 -33.10 -9.03
C LEU A 23 -16.37 -34.27 -10.01
N MET A 24 -16.72 -34.02 -11.27
CA MET A 24 -16.73 -35.03 -12.33
C MET A 24 -15.34 -35.65 -12.51
N ARG A 25 -14.27 -34.84 -12.42
CA ARG A 25 -12.91 -35.38 -12.46
C ARG A 25 -12.61 -36.31 -11.29
N ARG A 26 -13.04 -35.98 -10.07
CA ARG A 26 -12.90 -36.85 -8.89
C ARG A 26 -13.71 -38.14 -9.02
N LEU A 27 -14.83 -38.11 -9.72
CA LEU A 27 -15.65 -39.27 -10.05
C LEU A 27 -15.10 -40.12 -11.21
N GLY A 28 -13.97 -39.71 -11.83
CA GLY A 28 -13.28 -40.48 -12.87
C GLY A 28 -13.70 -40.16 -14.31
N TYR A 29 -14.49 -39.11 -14.54
CA TYR A 29 -14.89 -38.72 -15.90
C TYR A 29 -13.69 -38.17 -16.71
N THR A 30 -13.69 -38.47 -18.00
CA THR A 30 -12.68 -37.95 -18.95
C THR A 30 -12.94 -36.49 -19.30
N HIS A 31 -11.93 -35.78 -19.82
CA HIS A 31 -12.11 -34.38 -20.24
C HIS A 31 -13.21 -34.22 -21.31
N ALA A 32 -13.32 -35.19 -22.22
CA ALA A 32 -14.33 -35.20 -23.28
C ALA A 32 -15.75 -35.35 -22.71
N ALA A 33 -15.93 -36.23 -21.72
CA ALA A 33 -17.22 -36.40 -21.04
C ALA A 33 -17.62 -35.13 -20.27
N ILE A 34 -16.66 -34.51 -19.57
CA ILE A 34 -16.89 -33.25 -18.84
C ILE A 34 -17.24 -32.11 -19.81
N SER A 35 -16.56 -32.02 -20.96
CA SER A 35 -16.89 -31.00 -21.97
C SER A 35 -18.29 -31.14 -22.54
N ALA A 36 -18.75 -32.39 -22.75
CA ALA A 36 -20.07 -32.67 -23.28
C ALA A 36 -21.16 -32.33 -22.24
N GLU A 37 -20.95 -32.70 -20.98
CA GLU A 37 -21.93 -32.47 -19.91
C GLU A 37 -22.08 -30.98 -19.57
N LEU A 38 -20.95 -30.26 -19.44
CA LEU A 38 -20.94 -28.85 -19.02
C LEU A 38 -21.00 -27.86 -20.18
N ASN A 39 -21.05 -28.34 -21.43
CA ASN A 39 -21.00 -27.53 -22.66
C ASN A 39 -19.80 -26.56 -22.67
N LEU A 40 -18.62 -27.06 -22.30
CA LEU A 40 -17.37 -26.30 -22.25
C LEU A 40 -16.40 -26.78 -23.33
N SER A 41 -15.54 -25.88 -23.83
CA SER A 41 -14.42 -26.31 -24.67
C SER A 41 -13.40 -27.12 -23.88
N LEU A 42 -12.65 -28.00 -24.55
CA LEU A 42 -11.59 -28.77 -23.90
C LEU A 42 -10.56 -27.88 -23.18
N SER A 43 -10.25 -26.70 -23.75
CA SER A 43 -9.39 -25.71 -23.11
C SER A 43 -9.98 -25.11 -21.84
N GLN A 44 -11.29 -24.88 -21.79
CA GLN A 44 -12.00 -24.40 -20.60
C GLN A 44 -12.03 -25.49 -19.52
N VAL A 45 -12.25 -26.75 -19.90
CA VAL A 45 -12.16 -27.90 -18.98
C VAL A 45 -10.74 -28.02 -18.41
N GLN A 46 -9.72 -27.93 -19.26
CA GLN A 46 -8.32 -27.97 -18.80
C GLN A 46 -8.02 -26.83 -17.82
N TYR A 47 -8.47 -25.61 -18.12
CA TYR A 47 -8.32 -24.46 -17.24
C TYR A 47 -9.04 -24.67 -15.89
N ALA A 48 -10.28 -25.18 -15.92
CA ALA A 48 -11.09 -25.45 -14.73
C ALA A 48 -10.45 -26.49 -13.80
N LEU A 49 -9.79 -27.50 -14.37
CA LEU A 49 -9.11 -28.54 -13.59
C LEU A 49 -7.75 -28.11 -13.05
N SER A 50 -7.07 -27.15 -13.70
CA SER A 50 -5.75 -26.68 -13.27
C SER A 50 -5.79 -25.49 -12.30
N HIS A 51 -6.95 -24.86 -12.10
CA HIS A 51 -7.12 -23.69 -11.23
C HIS A 51 -8.10 -23.97 -10.09
N THR A 52 -8.11 -23.12 -9.07
CA THR A 52 -9.05 -23.21 -7.95
C THR A 52 -10.49 -22.98 -8.42
N ASP A 53 -11.44 -23.69 -7.81
CA ASP A 53 -12.88 -23.54 -8.09
C ASP A 53 -13.34 -22.09 -7.93
N THR A 54 -12.93 -21.50 -6.80
CA THR A 54 -13.20 -20.12 -6.44
C THR A 54 -12.17 -19.20 -7.12
N PRO A 55 -12.63 -18.15 -7.84
CA PRO A 55 -11.74 -17.12 -8.36
C PRO A 55 -10.91 -16.49 -7.24
N ILE A 56 -9.60 -16.45 -7.41
CA ILE A 56 -8.71 -15.74 -6.49
C ILE A 56 -8.79 -14.25 -6.81
N ILE A 57 -9.22 -13.44 -5.83
CA ILE A 57 -9.17 -11.98 -5.94
C ILE A 57 -7.70 -11.57 -5.84
N ARG A 58 -7.18 -10.95 -6.89
CA ARG A 58 -5.80 -10.43 -6.86
C ARG A 58 -5.72 -9.31 -5.82
N PRO A 59 -4.74 -9.34 -4.88
CA PRO A 59 -4.54 -8.21 -4.01
C PRO A 59 -4.24 -6.99 -4.89
N GLY A 60 -4.93 -5.89 -4.62
CA GLY A 60 -4.67 -4.63 -5.30
C GLY A 60 -3.27 -4.10 -4.98
N ARG A 61 -2.94 -2.93 -5.53
CA ARG A 61 -1.68 -2.24 -5.21
C ARG A 61 -1.58 -2.02 -3.69
N PRO A 62 -0.44 -2.37 -3.05
CA PRO A 62 -0.26 -2.15 -1.62
C PRO A 62 -0.27 -0.67 -1.27
N SER A 63 -0.58 -0.37 -0.01
CA SER A 63 -0.50 0.99 0.55
C SER A 63 0.92 1.54 0.43
N LYS A 64 1.05 2.87 0.22
CA LYS A 64 2.36 3.55 0.27
C LYS A 64 2.93 3.63 1.69
N LEU A 65 2.07 3.61 2.70
CA LEU A 65 2.46 3.62 4.12
C LEU A 65 2.50 2.18 4.64
N THR A 66 3.60 1.84 5.30
CA THR A 66 3.76 0.58 6.04
C THR A 66 2.95 0.60 7.33
N GLU A 67 2.71 -0.56 7.93
CA GLU A 67 1.96 -0.66 9.19
C GLU A 67 2.68 0.05 10.35
N ALA A 68 4.01 0.00 10.39
CA ALA A 68 4.82 0.74 11.36
C ALA A 68 4.63 2.26 11.23
N GLN A 69 4.67 2.79 10.00
CA GLN A 69 4.43 4.21 9.74
C GLN A 69 3.00 4.62 10.12
N VAL A 70 2.01 3.73 9.96
CA VAL A 70 0.64 4.02 10.41
C VAL A 70 0.57 4.13 11.94
N GLN A 71 1.33 3.33 12.68
CA GLN A 71 1.42 3.42 14.14
C GLN A 71 2.15 4.69 14.58
N GLU A 72 3.26 5.06 13.93
CA GLU A 72 3.96 6.31 14.18
C GLU A 72 3.06 7.53 13.91
N LEU A 73 2.30 7.50 12.82
CA LEU A 73 1.33 8.55 12.51
C LEU A 73 0.25 8.68 13.58
N LYS A 74 -0.21 7.54 14.13
CA LYS A 74 -1.19 7.52 15.21
C LYS A 74 -0.60 8.14 16.49
N ALA A 75 0.61 7.72 16.88
CA ALA A 75 1.31 8.28 18.03
C ALA A 75 1.56 9.80 17.87
N PHE A 76 1.92 10.24 16.66
CA PHE A 76 2.12 11.66 16.36
C PHE A 76 0.85 12.51 16.49
N MET A 77 -0.32 11.96 16.10
CA MET A 77 -1.60 12.62 16.31
C MET A 77 -2.00 12.67 17.80
N GLU A 78 -1.75 11.59 18.54
CA GLU A 78 -2.08 11.50 19.98
C GLU A 78 -1.16 12.36 20.85
N ALA A 79 0.07 12.64 20.40
CA ALA A 79 1.06 13.42 21.14
C ALA A 79 0.63 14.87 21.44
N SER A 80 -0.16 15.51 20.55
CA SER A 80 -0.63 16.89 20.77
C SER A 80 -1.85 17.24 19.93
N LYS A 81 -2.78 18.01 20.51
CA LYS A 81 -3.93 18.60 19.80
C LYS A 81 -3.50 19.55 18.67
N GLU A 82 -2.32 20.15 18.77
CA GLU A 82 -1.79 21.00 17.71
C GLU A 82 -1.43 20.18 16.45
N ASN A 83 -0.93 18.96 16.63
CA ASN A 83 -0.64 18.03 15.54
C ASN A 83 -1.94 17.60 14.83
N GLU A 84 -3.01 17.40 15.59
CA GLU A 84 -4.35 17.11 15.03
C GLU A 84 -4.92 18.25 14.17
N LEU A 85 -4.47 19.50 14.39
CA LEU A 85 -4.89 20.69 13.61
C LEU A 85 -3.89 21.04 12.48
N MET A 86 -2.68 20.49 12.47
CA MET A 86 -1.64 20.70 11.45
C MET A 86 -2.13 20.33 10.03
N PRO A 87 -1.86 21.07 8.94
CA PRO A 87 -2.36 20.68 7.62
C PRO A 87 -1.73 19.36 7.17
N PHE A 88 -2.49 18.51 6.46
CA PHE A 88 -2.04 17.19 6.02
C PHE A 88 -0.74 17.23 5.19
N GLY A 89 -0.49 18.31 4.45
CA GLY A 89 0.74 18.47 3.67
C GLY A 89 2.01 18.70 4.52
N LYS A 90 1.87 19.17 5.76
CA LYS A 90 3.01 19.40 6.67
C LYS A 90 3.35 18.19 7.53
N ILE A 91 2.42 17.24 7.68
CA ILE A 91 2.62 16.03 8.50
C ILE A 91 3.73 15.13 7.92
N PRO A 92 3.77 14.82 6.60
CA PRO A 92 4.89 14.08 6.02
C PRO A 92 6.23 14.79 6.21
N GLN A 93 6.25 16.12 6.10
CA GLN A 93 7.47 16.91 6.26
C GLN A 93 7.99 16.86 7.71
N ALA A 94 7.08 16.92 8.70
CA ALA A 94 7.43 16.80 10.11
C ALA A 94 7.97 15.41 10.47
N LEU A 95 7.52 14.35 9.78
CA LEU A 95 7.95 12.96 9.99
C LEU A 95 9.08 12.53 9.03
N GLY A 96 9.51 13.38 8.11
CA GLY A 96 10.55 13.07 7.13
C GLY A 96 10.14 12.05 6.05
N TRP A 97 8.84 11.90 5.76
CA TRP A 97 8.34 10.92 4.79
C TRP A 97 8.09 11.53 3.41
N ASP A 98 8.52 10.83 2.35
CA ASP A 98 8.17 11.14 0.97
C ASP A 98 6.78 10.57 0.60
N VAL A 99 5.75 11.11 1.24
CA VAL A 99 4.37 10.67 1.05
C VAL A 99 3.49 11.89 0.79
N GLY A 100 2.69 11.82 -0.28
CA GLY A 100 1.79 12.91 -0.65
C GLY A 100 0.66 13.13 0.36
N GLU A 101 0.17 14.38 0.44
CA GLU A 101 -0.91 14.80 1.34
C GLU A 101 -2.12 13.85 1.34
N TYR A 102 -2.53 13.40 0.15
CA TYR A 102 -3.70 12.55 -0.03
C TYR A 102 -3.57 11.22 0.71
N CYS A 103 -2.36 10.66 0.77
CA CYS A 103 -2.11 9.38 1.44
C CYS A 103 -2.30 9.52 2.96
N ILE A 104 -1.75 10.56 3.57
CA ILE A 104 -1.97 10.87 5.01
C ILE A 104 -3.44 11.13 5.31
N ARG A 105 -4.11 11.92 4.46
CA ARG A 105 -5.55 12.17 4.63
C ARG A 105 -6.36 10.87 4.58
N HIS A 106 -6.03 9.98 3.65
CA HIS A 106 -6.73 8.70 3.50
C HIS A 106 -6.46 7.76 4.69
N THR A 107 -5.22 7.65 5.15
CA THR A 107 -4.88 6.82 6.31
C THR A 107 -5.53 7.33 7.59
N LEU A 108 -5.48 8.64 7.86
CA LEU A 108 -6.17 9.23 9.00
C LEU A 108 -7.68 9.02 8.94
N ARG A 109 -8.29 9.10 7.74
CA ARG A 109 -9.72 8.81 7.54
C ARG A 109 -10.04 7.34 7.85
N LYS A 110 -9.15 6.40 7.49
CA LYS A 110 -9.28 4.96 7.77
C LYS A 110 -9.13 4.66 9.27
N LEU A 111 -8.25 5.38 9.96
CA LEU A 111 -8.06 5.32 11.41
C LEU A 111 -9.21 5.96 12.22
N GLY A 112 -10.13 6.66 11.57
CA GLY A 112 -11.30 7.26 12.22
C GLY A 112 -11.14 8.73 12.60
N TYR A 113 -9.98 9.35 12.36
CA TYR A 113 -9.80 10.78 12.62
C TYR A 113 -10.74 11.60 11.72
N ARG A 114 -11.53 12.46 12.38
CA ARG A 114 -12.43 13.42 11.74
C ARG A 114 -11.99 14.80 12.18
N ARG A 115 -11.61 15.64 11.21
CA ARG A 115 -11.35 17.04 11.54
C ARG A 115 -12.67 17.78 11.76
N PRO A 116 -12.76 18.65 12.78
CA PRO A 116 -13.95 19.46 12.99
C PRO A 116 -14.20 20.34 11.75
N ALA A 117 -15.46 20.39 11.32
CA ALA A 117 -15.91 20.92 10.02
C ALA A 117 -15.64 22.42 9.79
N GLY A 118 -15.06 23.14 10.76
CA GLY A 118 -14.70 24.56 10.63
C GLY A 118 -13.33 24.85 10.02
N GLY A 119 -12.49 23.83 9.80
CA GLY A 119 -11.08 23.98 9.41
C GLY A 119 -10.81 24.23 7.92
N ARG A 120 -11.75 24.79 7.13
CA ARG A 120 -11.44 25.31 5.79
C ARG A 120 -10.45 26.46 5.96
N ARG A 121 -9.15 26.15 5.95
CA ARG A 121 -8.15 27.16 5.65
C ARG A 121 -8.45 27.69 4.26
N LYS A 122 -8.93 28.93 4.21
CA LYS A 122 -8.82 29.77 3.02
C LYS A 122 -7.34 29.72 2.64
N THR A 123 -7.02 29.13 1.50
CA THR A 123 -5.70 29.30 0.90
C THR A 123 -5.51 30.80 0.71
N THR A 124 -4.61 31.40 1.48
CA THR A 124 -4.06 32.73 1.20
C THR A 124 -3.31 32.62 -0.13
N GLY A 125 -4.03 32.87 -1.21
CA GLY A 125 -3.56 32.85 -2.58
C GLY A 125 -4.22 33.97 -3.36
N ALA A 126 -3.99 35.20 -2.90
CA ALA A 126 -4.28 36.41 -3.66
C ALA A 126 -3.18 37.44 -3.36
N VAL A 127 -1.98 37.18 -3.89
CA VAL A 127 -0.99 38.24 -4.10
C VAL A 127 -1.62 39.19 -5.11
N LYS A 128 -2.19 40.30 -4.62
CA LYS A 128 -2.57 41.42 -5.47
C LYS A 128 -1.28 42.08 -5.94
N LYS A 129 -0.99 41.92 -7.24
CA LYS A 129 -0.01 42.74 -7.95
C LYS A 129 -0.62 44.12 -8.14
N THR A 130 -0.28 45.07 -7.28
CA THR A 130 -0.42 46.50 -7.58
C THR A 130 0.94 47.05 -7.97
N LYS A 131 0.94 47.69 -9.13
CA LYS A 131 2.05 48.33 -9.81
C LYS A 131 2.09 49.79 -9.35
N GLU A 132 3.30 50.36 -9.25
CA GLU A 132 3.63 51.81 -9.16
C GLU A 132 3.27 52.48 -7.81
N GLY A 133 4.13 53.26 -7.13
CA GLY A 133 5.48 53.76 -7.36
C GLY A 133 5.92 54.61 -6.14
N GLU A 134 7.20 55.01 -6.16
CA GLU A 134 7.83 56.13 -5.44
C GLU A 134 8.20 56.08 -3.93
N ALA A 135 9.52 56.10 -3.75
CA ALA A 135 10.32 57.00 -2.91
C ALA A 135 10.55 56.73 -1.41
N SER A 136 11.86 56.56 -1.13
CA SER A 136 12.63 57.01 0.05
C SER A 136 12.39 56.27 1.38
N LYS A 137 13.38 55.98 2.25
CA LYS A 137 14.77 56.42 2.44
C LYS A 137 15.45 55.46 3.46
N GLU A 138 16.78 55.35 3.39
CA GLU A 138 17.73 55.11 4.51
C GLU A 138 17.75 53.76 5.28
N THR A 139 18.76 52.95 4.94
CA THR A 139 19.60 52.18 5.89
C THR A 139 20.67 53.14 6.47
N PRO A 140 21.34 52.90 7.62
CA PRO A 140 22.15 51.69 7.83
C PRO A 140 22.41 51.21 9.29
N LYS A 141 23.18 50.11 9.37
CA LYS A 141 24.01 49.59 10.49
C LYS A 141 23.28 48.77 11.56
N GLU A 142 23.77 47.65 12.08
CA GLU A 142 25.08 46.97 12.03
C GLU A 142 24.88 45.52 12.54
N THR A 143 25.50 44.54 11.87
CA THR A 143 25.98 43.25 12.43
C THR A 143 27.46 43.51 12.82
N PRO A 144 28.17 42.79 13.73
CA PRO A 144 28.06 41.36 14.02
C PRO A 144 28.46 40.92 15.46
N SER A 145 28.49 39.60 15.68
CA SER A 145 29.40 38.80 16.56
C SER A 145 28.58 37.76 17.34
N GLU A 146 28.95 36.51 17.55
CA GLU A 146 30.05 35.64 17.16
C GLU A 146 29.59 34.25 17.64
N THR A 147 29.80 33.20 16.82
CA THR A 147 29.92 31.81 17.32
C THR A 147 31.36 31.65 17.81
N PRO A 148 31.66 30.81 18.82
CA PRO A 148 32.17 29.48 18.43
C PRO A 148 31.92 28.33 19.43
N SER A 149 31.94 27.12 18.87
CA SER A 149 32.40 25.84 19.49
C SER A 149 31.51 25.23 20.61
N GLU A 150 31.31 23.92 20.74
CA GLU A 150 32.20 22.78 20.50
C GLU A 150 31.37 21.47 20.54
N GLU A 151 31.58 20.56 19.58
CA GLU A 151 31.48 19.10 19.70
C GLU A 151 32.92 18.59 19.44
N PRO A 152 33.42 17.43 19.97
CA PRO A 152 32.82 16.10 19.75
C PRO A 152 33.15 15.02 20.83
N THR A 153 32.87 13.74 20.49
CA THR A 153 33.42 12.46 21.04
C THR A 153 32.70 11.96 22.31
N GLU A 154 32.14 10.74 22.42
CA GLU A 154 32.73 9.41 22.15
C GLU A 154 31.67 8.35 21.72
N GLU A 155 32.05 7.46 20.79
CA GLU A 155 31.44 6.14 20.56
C GLU A 155 32.22 5.03 21.35
N PRO A 156 32.09 3.71 21.10
CA PRO A 156 31.22 2.78 21.82
C PRO A 156 31.99 1.58 22.45
N THR A 157 31.43 0.94 23.48
CA THR A 157 31.85 -0.40 23.94
C THR A 157 30.62 -1.30 23.88
N GLY A 158 30.52 -2.27 22.96
CA GLY A 158 31.11 -3.62 23.08
C GLY A 158 30.43 -4.37 24.23
N THR A 159 29.63 -5.43 24.05
CA THR A 159 30.03 -6.78 23.60
C THR A 159 28.82 -7.74 23.72
N ALA A 160 28.88 -8.86 22.98
CA ALA A 160 28.04 -10.08 23.00
C ALA A 160 26.89 -10.10 21.97
N GLU A 161 27.02 -10.67 20.77
CA GLU A 161 27.45 -12.05 20.38
C GLU A 161 26.60 -13.14 21.03
N ILE A 162 25.53 -13.56 20.35
CA ILE A 162 25.03 -14.95 20.39
C ILE A 162 24.50 -15.30 18.98
N THR A 163 25.32 -16.01 18.23
CA THR A 163 24.95 -16.76 17.02
C THR A 163 24.47 -18.18 17.40
N PRO A 164 23.78 -18.89 16.49
CA PRO A 164 22.87 -19.98 16.81
C PRO A 164 23.59 -21.34 16.92
N LYS A 165 23.01 -22.26 17.70
CA LYS A 165 23.46 -23.65 17.76
C LYS A 165 22.35 -24.58 17.26
N ASP A 166 22.56 -25.06 16.04
CA ASP A 166 21.93 -26.27 15.50
C ASP A 166 22.14 -27.46 16.44
N THR A 167 21.15 -28.34 16.55
CA THR A 167 21.42 -29.78 16.75
C THR A 167 20.23 -30.66 16.33
N SER A 168 20.52 -31.51 15.35
CA SER A 168 20.12 -32.93 15.20
C SER A 168 18.63 -33.28 15.07
N THR A 169 18.12 -33.71 13.91
CA THR A 169 18.30 -35.03 13.24
C THR A 169 17.72 -36.21 14.03
N ASN A 170 16.64 -36.79 13.48
CA ASN A 170 16.17 -38.21 13.46
C ASN A 170 14.63 -38.27 13.59
N GLY A 171 13.88 -39.07 12.84
CA GLY A 171 14.28 -40.14 11.95
C GLY A 171 13.15 -40.60 11.02
N SER A 172 13.60 -41.36 10.03
CA SER A 172 12.83 -42.12 9.06
C SER A 172 11.83 -43.06 9.73
N ALA A 173 10.62 -43.11 9.17
CA ALA A 173 9.76 -44.28 9.28
C ALA A 173 9.24 -44.60 7.86
N SER A 174 9.98 -45.47 7.17
CA SER A 174 9.44 -46.29 6.10
C SER A 174 8.52 -47.34 6.72
N VAL A 175 7.32 -47.49 6.20
CA VAL A 175 6.56 -48.75 6.28
C VAL A 175 6.08 -49.05 4.87
N GLU A 176 6.65 -50.10 4.30
CA GLU A 176 6.24 -50.75 3.07
C GLU A 176 5.26 -51.90 3.37
N ILE A 177 4.55 -52.27 2.30
CA ILE A 177 3.65 -53.42 2.05
C ILE A 177 2.20 -53.23 2.48
#